data_AF-A0AAU6JG81-F1
#
_entry.id   AF-A0AAU6JG81-F1
#
_cell.length_a   1.000
_cell.length_b   1.000
_cell.length_c   1.000
_cell.angle_alpha   90.00
_cell.angle_beta   90.00
_cell.angle_gamma   90.00
#
_symmetry.space_group_name_H-M   'P 1'
#
loop_
_entity.id
_entity.type
_entity.pdbx_description
1 polymer ?
#
loop_
_entity_poly.entity_id
_entity_poly.type
_entity_poly.pdbx_seq_one_letter_code
_entity_poly.pdbx_strand_id
1 'polypeptide(L)'
;MEAMELTRWRQRHPQYTYWCGTLLGGCGERLTDRLYESKVCHFAHHPHHTCTRTANGEDSADHLFMRRALRSWMGNRGLKATVRMPGDTPTSGGSIDVDPQGMARRLHFRLRPDLNGSWGPAPGETPAPREEADWIFGLGGAVPGVFWNESGYVFRIRFETKGAERCPYLGVQQRGQATEWTPFSAAVLTPDGLATPAVDKIRAARRRATADDKRRSGIARSPEVPPPPVRELGRDELIVALRDALELDARWATKPTLKHLGQTVGVDFTRYDDADLVDLLTEVDIPFPAHAPVLSALIRTDKGAPLPYLASVIEGIGLGKPSSAPHLKRWAQREADRAFAKYGVPARTMPQELPLNAAVPQRRTRARLSPRRGELQGIHQAAGQGSKRPSTDEWMRLQHLLAEGQQLADGAGGGTAARLTQELRAARRLLEGTRRTQLNSRRLRVLRKTSAELEAAITTARQTAQRNQKAFNDTSHERPAEEPKERDRRQRNTQLDKAKKPAVPAPDELRQQLIAVAQAASTTHWLLLSGGKNTAQDVRLTLLTQIEDRSGSDAPLLSSLVVAPGGGPVPFFREILRDLGLAVPRSDEALQRIWHREQERAHAAYASPPRVMPPRLVPRQASTDPAHEST
;
A
#
# COMPACT_ATOMS: atom_id res chain seq x y z
N MET A 1 15.09 5.75 21.56
CA MET A 1 15.41 5.72 23.00
C MET A 1 16.90 5.46 23.13
N GLU A 2 17.62 6.41 23.71
CA GLU A 2 19.05 6.32 23.97
C GLU A 2 19.36 5.40 25.16
N ALA A 3 20.58 4.88 25.26
CA ALA A 3 20.99 3.95 26.33
C ALA A 3 20.79 4.56 27.73
N MET A 4 21.16 5.83 27.89
CA MET A 4 20.99 6.56 29.15
C MET A 4 19.50 6.78 29.49
N GLU A 5 18.63 6.95 28.49
CA GLU A 5 17.19 7.07 28.69
C GLU A 5 16.59 5.73 29.14
N LEU A 6 16.96 4.61 28.50
CA LEU A 6 16.48 3.29 28.90
C LEU A 6 16.97 2.93 30.31
N THR A 7 18.21 3.28 30.67
CA THR A 7 18.73 3.04 32.02
C THR A 7 17.98 3.86 33.07
N ARG A 8 17.74 5.15 32.83
CA ARG A 8 16.88 5.98 33.71
C ARG A 8 15.44 5.44 33.78
N TRP A 9 14.92 4.93 32.67
CA TRP A 9 13.60 4.32 32.61
C TRP A 9 13.52 3.05 33.46
N ARG A 10 14.50 2.14 33.35
CA ARG A 10 14.60 0.93 34.20
C ARG A 10 14.66 1.26 35.68
N GLN A 11 15.44 2.29 36.05
CA GLN A 11 15.54 2.73 37.44
C GLN A 11 14.21 3.26 37.98
N ARG A 12 13.45 4.03 37.17
CA ARG A 12 12.13 4.53 37.57
C ARG A 12 11.03 3.45 37.55
N HIS A 13 11.21 2.40 36.74
CA HIS A 13 10.19 1.37 36.51
C HIS A 13 10.77 -0.06 36.64
N PRO A 14 11.31 -0.44 37.81
CA PRO A 14 12.06 -1.70 37.96
C PRO A 14 11.21 -2.96 37.80
N GLN A 15 9.90 -2.87 37.99
CA GLN A 15 8.97 -4.01 37.91
C GLN A 15 8.14 -4.04 36.62
N TYR A 16 8.34 -3.10 35.70
CA TYR A 16 7.50 -3.03 34.51
C TYR A 16 7.82 -4.18 33.56
N THR A 17 6.78 -4.79 33.01
CA THR A 17 6.88 -5.78 31.95
C THR A 17 6.31 -5.20 30.67
N TYR A 18 6.95 -5.51 29.55
CA TYR A 18 6.57 -5.02 28.23
C TYR A 18 5.92 -6.14 27.45
N TRP A 19 4.91 -5.83 26.64
CA TRP A 19 4.13 -6.83 25.93
C TRP A 19 3.85 -6.37 24.50
N CYS A 20 3.81 -7.32 23.58
CA CYS A 20 3.58 -7.07 22.17
C CYS A 20 2.11 -6.68 21.96
N GLY A 21 1.86 -5.42 21.56
CA GLY A 21 0.50 -4.89 21.46
C GLY A 21 -0.37 -5.64 20.44
N THR A 22 -1.43 -6.29 20.92
CA THR A 22 -2.39 -7.04 20.08
C THR A 22 -3.19 -6.13 19.15
N LEU A 23 -3.46 -4.89 19.57
CA LEU A 23 -4.14 -3.86 18.76
C LEU A 23 -3.31 -3.37 17.56
N LEU A 24 -2.06 -3.82 17.43
CA LEU A 24 -1.17 -3.59 16.29
C LEU A 24 -1.00 -4.85 15.42
N GLY A 25 -1.85 -5.87 15.62
CA GLY A 25 -1.64 -7.20 15.04
C GLY A 25 -0.48 -7.97 15.69
N GLY A 26 -0.03 -7.52 16.87
CA GLY A 26 0.98 -8.21 17.69
C GLY A 26 0.44 -9.48 18.33
N CYS A 27 1.36 -10.32 18.77
CA CYS A 27 1.05 -11.64 19.34
C CYS A 27 0.59 -11.63 20.80
N GLY A 28 0.66 -10.49 21.51
CA GLY A 28 0.34 -10.43 22.93
C GLY A 28 1.42 -10.98 23.85
N GLU A 29 2.55 -11.48 23.32
CA GLU A 29 3.63 -12.07 24.11
C GLU A 29 4.55 -11.03 24.75
N ARG A 30 5.23 -11.45 25.82
CA ARG A 30 6.14 -10.59 26.57
C ARG A 30 7.34 -10.17 25.71
N LEU A 31 7.68 -8.89 25.79
CA LEU A 31 8.84 -8.27 25.17
C LEU A 31 9.97 -8.09 26.20
N THR A 32 11.18 -8.09 25.67
CA THR A 32 12.41 -7.72 26.36
C THR A 32 12.84 -6.33 25.89
N ASP A 33 13.38 -5.53 26.79
CA ASP A 33 14.01 -4.27 26.45
C ASP A 33 15.51 -4.50 26.19
N ARG A 34 15.96 -4.15 24.98
CA ARG A 34 17.34 -4.34 24.56
C ARG A 34 18.11 -3.05 24.79
N LEU A 35 18.94 -3.06 25.83
CA LEU A 35 19.93 -2.02 26.09
C LEU A 35 21.11 -2.21 25.12
N TYR A 36 21.39 -1.18 24.34
CA TYR A 36 22.53 -1.12 23.44
C TYR A 36 23.25 0.19 23.65
N GLU A 37 24.58 0.16 23.72
CA GLU A 37 25.40 1.37 23.81
C GLU A 37 25.74 1.94 22.41
N SER A 38 25.62 1.12 21.37
CA SER A 38 26.00 1.42 19.99
C SER A 38 24.83 1.45 18.99
N LYS A 39 23.60 1.19 19.46
CA LYS A 39 22.37 1.17 18.65
C LYS A 39 21.21 1.73 19.47
N VAL A 40 20.15 2.14 18.79
CA VAL A 40 18.91 2.57 19.46
C VAL A 40 18.35 1.42 20.29
N CYS A 41 18.15 1.68 21.58
CA CYS A 41 17.49 0.77 22.50
C CYS A 41 16.04 0.58 22.08
N HIS A 42 15.55 -0.66 22.08
CA HIS A 42 14.20 -0.99 21.64
C HIS A 42 13.65 -2.22 22.36
N PHE A 43 12.32 -2.37 22.31
CA PHE A 43 11.65 -3.58 22.80
C PHE A 43 11.63 -4.64 21.70
N ALA A 44 11.98 -5.87 22.04
CA ALA A 44 12.08 -7.00 21.11
C ALA A 44 11.53 -8.28 21.75
N HIS A 45 11.01 -9.18 20.92
CA HIS A 45 10.64 -10.51 21.39
C HIS A 45 11.85 -11.30 21.88
N HIS A 46 11.60 -12.34 22.66
CA HIS A 46 12.61 -13.33 22.97
C HIS A 46 13.09 -14.03 21.67
N PRO A 47 14.34 -14.51 21.65
CA PRO A 47 14.87 -15.27 20.50
C PRO A 47 13.92 -16.42 20.10
N HIS A 48 13.84 -16.71 18.80
CA HIS A 48 13.00 -17.77 18.21
C HIS A 48 11.47 -17.55 18.25
N HIS A 49 10.99 -16.40 18.73
CA HIS A 49 9.58 -16.05 18.63
C HIS A 49 9.23 -15.49 17.23
N THR A 50 8.18 -16.03 16.60
CA THR A 50 7.67 -15.54 15.31
C THR A 50 6.38 -14.75 15.53
N CYS A 51 6.48 -13.42 15.45
CA CYS A 51 5.32 -12.55 15.53
C CYS A 51 4.71 -12.38 14.13
N THR A 52 3.39 -12.49 14.02
CA THR A 52 2.64 -12.27 12.77
C THR A 52 2.46 -10.79 12.42
N ARG A 53 2.89 -9.88 13.31
CA ARG A 53 2.93 -8.44 13.04
C ARG A 53 3.96 -8.15 11.95
N THR A 54 3.47 -7.73 10.79
CA THR A 54 4.29 -7.35 9.63
C THR A 54 4.57 -5.84 9.57
N ALA A 55 3.73 -5.02 10.20
CA ALA A 55 3.87 -3.56 10.22
C ALA A 55 4.76 -3.10 11.39
N ASN A 56 6.01 -2.72 11.07
CA ASN A 56 7.06 -2.39 12.04
C ASN A 56 7.41 -0.88 12.07
N GLY A 57 6.78 -0.07 11.22
CA GLY A 57 6.98 1.39 11.17
C GLY A 57 6.30 2.13 12.32
N GLU A 58 6.78 3.34 12.64
CA GLU A 58 6.19 4.19 13.68
C GLU A 58 4.72 4.55 13.37
N ASP A 59 4.40 4.69 12.09
CA ASP A 59 3.07 4.92 11.55
C ASP A 59 2.10 3.75 11.81
N SER A 60 2.60 2.53 12.11
CA SER A 60 1.77 1.35 12.42
C SER A 60 0.90 1.54 13.66
N ALA A 61 1.25 2.50 14.51
CA ALA A 61 0.49 2.83 15.71
C ALA A 61 -0.33 4.13 15.58
N ASP A 62 -0.35 4.78 14.41
CA ASP A 62 -1.05 6.06 14.22
C ASP A 62 -2.54 5.99 14.58
N HIS A 63 -3.19 4.85 14.36
CA HIS A 63 -4.58 4.65 14.77
C HIS A 63 -4.78 4.67 16.29
N LEU A 64 -3.80 4.17 17.05
CA LEU A 64 -3.84 4.21 18.52
C LEU A 64 -3.63 5.65 19.03
N PHE A 65 -2.68 6.37 18.45
CA PHE A 65 -2.45 7.78 18.79
C PHE A 65 -3.63 8.65 18.41
N MET A 66 -4.25 8.40 17.25
CA MET A 66 -5.47 9.10 16.85
C MET A 66 -6.63 8.82 17.79
N ARG A 67 -6.84 7.57 18.21
CA ARG A 67 -7.88 7.20 19.18
C ARG A 67 -7.69 7.94 20.51
N ARG A 68 -6.45 8.04 21.00
CA ARG A 68 -6.11 8.82 22.20
C ARG A 68 -6.39 10.31 21.99
N ALA A 69 -5.94 10.88 20.88
CA ALA A 69 -6.16 12.28 20.56
C ALA A 69 -7.65 12.63 20.43
N LEU A 70 -8.45 11.78 19.79
CA LEU A 70 -9.91 11.91 19.70
C LEU A 70 -10.55 11.93 21.07
N ARG A 71 -10.19 10.98 21.95
CA ARG A 71 -10.73 10.93 23.32
C ARG A 71 -10.44 12.21 24.11
N SER A 72 -9.20 12.70 24.04
CA SER A 72 -8.82 13.95 24.71
C SER A 72 -9.54 15.16 24.10
N TRP A 73 -9.56 15.25 22.77
CA TRP A 73 -10.21 16.35 22.04
C TRP A 73 -11.70 16.46 22.34
N MET A 74 -12.41 15.32 22.38
CA MET A 74 -13.83 15.25 22.72
C MET A 74 -14.09 15.49 24.21
N GLY A 75 -13.28 14.89 25.09
CA GLY A 75 -13.39 15.06 26.54
C GLY A 75 -13.23 16.51 26.97
N ASN A 76 -12.22 17.21 26.43
CA ASN A 76 -11.98 18.63 26.69
C ASN A 76 -13.12 19.54 26.20
N ARG A 77 -14.02 19.03 25.36
CA ARG A 77 -15.15 19.77 24.78
C ARG A 77 -16.51 19.27 25.29
N GLY A 78 -16.53 18.33 26.23
CA GLY A 78 -17.77 17.72 26.73
C GLY A 78 -18.56 16.94 25.66
N LEU A 79 -17.93 16.58 24.53
CA LEU A 79 -18.59 15.86 23.45
C LEU A 79 -18.65 14.36 23.77
N LYS A 80 -19.85 13.78 23.71
CA LYS A 80 -20.05 12.33 23.79
C LYS A 80 -20.02 11.75 22.38
N ALA A 81 -19.21 10.71 22.13
CA ALA A 81 -19.14 10.07 20.82
C ALA A 81 -18.83 8.58 20.91
N THR A 82 -19.29 7.82 19.92
CA THR A 82 -18.88 6.42 19.72
C THR A 82 -17.70 6.39 18.77
N VAL A 83 -16.59 5.77 19.18
CA VAL A 83 -15.41 5.57 18.31
C VAL A 83 -15.32 4.08 17.95
N ARG A 84 -15.39 3.76 16.66
CA ARG A 84 -15.25 2.41 16.10
C ARG A 84 -13.98 2.33 15.27
N MET A 85 -13.32 1.18 15.30
CA MET A 85 -12.17 0.87 14.44
C MET A 85 -12.51 -0.41 13.67
N PRO A 86 -12.95 -0.32 12.40
CA PRO A 86 -13.33 -1.49 11.61
C PRO A 86 -12.12 -2.41 11.37
N GLY A 87 -12.22 -3.66 11.85
CA GLY A 87 -11.26 -4.73 11.59
C GLY A 87 -10.28 -5.00 12.73
N ASP A 88 -10.58 -6.01 13.55
CA ASP A 88 -9.62 -6.69 14.45
C ASP A 88 -8.67 -7.65 13.67
N THR A 89 -8.58 -7.49 12.35
CA THR A 89 -7.65 -8.22 11.49
C THR A 89 -6.42 -7.37 11.17
N PRO A 90 -5.20 -7.94 11.15
CA PRO A 90 -3.93 -7.21 10.97
C PRO A 90 -3.81 -6.35 9.70
N THR A 91 -4.71 -6.52 8.74
CA THR A 91 -4.71 -5.85 7.43
C THR A 91 -5.60 -4.59 7.36
N SER A 92 -6.39 -4.26 8.39
CA SER A 92 -7.33 -3.13 8.37
C SER A 92 -6.86 -1.90 9.18
N GLY A 93 -5.60 -1.90 9.62
CA GLY A 93 -5.02 -0.99 10.63
C GLY A 93 -4.84 0.48 10.21
N GLY A 94 -5.93 1.15 9.84
CA GLY A 94 -5.90 2.58 9.52
C GLY A 94 -7.26 3.26 9.47
N SER A 95 -8.37 2.58 9.75
CA SER A 95 -9.71 3.19 9.66
C SER A 95 -10.30 3.46 11.05
N ILE A 96 -10.84 4.67 11.24
CA ILE A 96 -11.48 5.08 12.49
C ILE A 96 -12.76 5.83 12.15
N ASP A 97 -13.87 5.35 12.68
CA ASP A 97 -15.16 6.00 12.54
C ASP A 97 -15.56 6.61 13.88
N VAL A 98 -15.99 7.88 13.85
CA VAL A 98 -16.46 8.60 15.02
C VAL A 98 -17.87 9.08 14.77
N ASP A 99 -18.76 8.75 15.70
CA ASP A 99 -20.17 9.14 15.69
C ASP A 99 -20.45 10.01 16.92
N PRO A 100 -20.35 11.35 16.80
CA PRO A 100 -20.62 12.28 17.89
C PRO A 100 -22.13 12.37 18.15
N GLN A 101 -22.54 12.19 19.40
CA GLN A 101 -23.95 12.28 19.79
C GLN A 101 -24.47 13.70 19.59
N GLY A 102 -25.65 13.81 18.98
CA GLY A 102 -26.31 15.10 18.74
C GLY A 102 -25.72 15.91 17.58
N MET A 103 -24.79 15.34 16.81
CA MET A 103 -24.23 15.98 15.62
C MET A 103 -24.74 15.29 14.35
N ALA A 104 -25.02 16.08 13.32
CA ALA A 104 -25.48 15.56 12.03
C ALA A 104 -24.35 14.91 11.20
N ARG A 105 -23.09 15.24 11.51
CA ARG A 105 -21.92 14.76 10.75
C ARG A 105 -21.04 13.81 11.55
N ARG A 106 -20.79 12.64 10.96
CA ARG A 106 -19.80 11.65 11.41
C ARG A 106 -18.40 12.03 10.93
N LEU A 107 -17.37 11.48 11.57
CA LEU A 107 -15.99 11.64 11.12
C LEU A 107 -15.44 10.27 10.68
N HIS A 108 -14.89 10.21 9.47
CA HIS A 108 -14.27 9.00 8.92
C HIS A 108 -12.79 9.25 8.66
N PHE A 109 -11.93 8.64 9.46
CA PHE A 109 -10.49 8.68 9.28
C PHE A 109 -10.03 7.46 8.50
N ARG A 110 -9.27 7.70 7.44
CA ARG A 110 -8.48 6.70 6.74
C ARG A 110 -7.04 7.14 6.82
N LEU A 111 -6.27 6.56 7.74
CA LEU A 111 -4.88 6.95 8.00
C LEU A 111 -3.91 6.43 6.93
N ARG A 112 -4.33 5.42 6.16
CA ARG A 112 -3.54 4.81 5.09
C ARG A 112 -4.39 4.48 3.89
N PRO A 113 -3.84 4.61 2.67
CA PRO A 113 -4.50 4.07 1.49
C PRO A 113 -4.49 2.54 1.58
N ASP A 114 -5.37 1.89 0.84
CA ASP A 114 -5.36 0.45 0.68
C ASP A 114 -4.07 -0.05 -0.01
N LEU A 115 -3.92 -1.37 -0.14
CA LEU A 115 -2.76 -1.98 -0.80
C LEU A 115 -2.59 -1.54 -2.27
N ASN A 116 -3.61 -0.93 -2.88
CA ASN A 116 -3.58 -0.40 -4.23
C ASN A 116 -3.33 1.12 -4.27
N GLY A 117 -3.03 1.75 -3.14
CA GLY A 117 -2.84 3.20 -3.05
C GLY A 117 -4.15 4.00 -3.12
N SER A 118 -5.31 3.31 -3.07
CA SER A 118 -6.63 3.91 -3.16
C SER A 118 -7.21 4.21 -1.78
N TRP A 119 -8.00 5.28 -1.72
CA TRP A 119 -8.74 5.70 -0.52
C TRP A 119 -10.19 5.17 -0.50
N GLY A 120 -10.49 4.17 -1.34
CA GLY A 120 -11.82 3.56 -1.46
C GLY A 120 -12.28 2.81 -0.20
N PRO A 121 -13.60 2.58 -0.05
CA PRO A 121 -14.12 1.77 1.05
C PRO A 121 -13.56 0.34 1.00
N ALA A 122 -13.29 -0.26 2.15
CA ALA A 122 -12.81 -1.63 2.20
C ALA A 122 -13.88 -2.60 1.63
N PRO A 123 -13.49 -3.77 1.06
CA PRO A 123 -14.45 -4.74 0.56
C PRO A 123 -15.45 -5.16 1.65
N GLY A 124 -16.73 -4.85 1.45
CA GLY A 124 -17.81 -5.14 2.41
C GLY A 124 -18.21 -3.98 3.33
N GLU A 125 -17.53 -2.83 3.26
CA GLU A 125 -17.98 -1.60 3.93
C GLU A 125 -19.01 -0.86 3.07
N THR A 126 -20.12 -0.48 3.69
CA THR A 126 -21.07 0.47 3.09
C THR A 126 -20.72 1.85 3.64
N PRO A 127 -20.08 2.74 2.86
CA PRO A 127 -19.75 4.07 3.34
C PRO A 127 -21.04 4.83 3.70
N ALA A 128 -21.00 5.62 4.78
CA ALA A 128 -22.07 6.57 5.05
C ALA A 128 -22.20 7.56 3.88
N PRO A 129 -23.42 8.05 3.58
CA PRO A 129 -23.61 9.10 2.59
C PRO A 129 -22.65 10.27 2.84
N ARG A 130 -22.07 10.79 1.77
CA ARG A 130 -21.04 11.85 1.82
C ARG A 130 -21.48 13.11 2.54
N GLU A 131 -22.78 13.40 2.49
CA GLU A 131 -23.43 14.54 3.13
C GLU A 131 -23.47 14.39 4.66
N GLU A 132 -23.37 13.17 5.18
CA GLU A 132 -23.48 12.83 6.60
C GLU A 132 -22.10 12.67 7.27
N ALA A 133 -20.99 12.89 6.56
CA ALA A 133 -19.67 12.71 7.15
C ALA A 133 -18.57 13.60 6.59
N ASP A 134 -17.60 13.91 7.44
CA ASP A 134 -16.31 14.48 7.05
C ASP A 134 -15.28 13.37 6.91
N TRP A 135 -14.65 13.31 5.73
CA TRP A 135 -13.63 12.33 5.41
C TRP A 135 -12.24 12.92 5.60
N ILE A 136 -11.41 12.25 6.39
CA ILE A 136 -10.05 12.67 6.76
C ILE A 136 -9.06 11.59 6.30
N PHE A 137 -8.12 11.97 5.43
CA PHE A 137 -7.19 11.04 4.80
C PHE A 137 -5.76 11.23 5.30
N GLY A 138 -5.03 10.14 5.49
CA GLY A 138 -3.62 10.16 5.82
C GLY A 138 -2.76 10.77 4.70
N LEU A 139 -1.46 10.84 4.94
CA LEU A 139 -0.49 11.21 3.92
C LEU A 139 -0.33 10.09 2.88
N GLY A 140 0.01 10.48 1.64
CA GLY A 140 0.11 9.57 0.50
C GLY A 140 -1.16 9.50 -0.34
N GLY A 141 -1.06 8.91 -1.54
CA GLY A 141 -2.18 8.67 -2.46
C GLY A 141 -2.94 9.90 -2.97
N ALA A 142 -3.34 9.89 -4.24
CA ALA A 142 -4.28 10.87 -4.75
C ALA A 142 -5.66 10.64 -4.13
N VAL A 143 -6.24 11.65 -3.48
CA VAL A 143 -7.61 11.55 -2.95
C VAL A 143 -8.57 11.62 -4.14
N PRO A 144 -9.42 10.59 -4.36
CA PRO A 144 -10.34 10.56 -5.49
C PRO A 144 -11.17 11.83 -5.61
N GLY A 145 -11.45 12.24 -6.86
CA GLY A 145 -12.27 13.41 -7.20
C GLY A 145 -13.57 13.50 -6.39
N VAL A 146 -14.18 12.35 -6.14
CA VAL A 146 -15.44 12.19 -5.38
C VAL A 146 -15.35 12.58 -3.91
N PHE A 147 -14.17 12.81 -3.32
CA PHE A 147 -14.04 13.23 -1.92
C PHE A 147 -13.79 14.74 -1.77
N TRP A 148 -13.46 15.46 -2.84
CA TRP A 148 -13.33 16.93 -2.85
C TRP A 148 -14.69 17.59 -2.62
N ASN A 149 -14.93 18.09 -1.42
CA ASN A 149 -16.25 18.61 -1.05
C ASN A 149 -16.71 19.72 -2.00
N GLU A 150 -17.98 20.13 -1.91
CA GLU A 150 -18.52 21.20 -2.73
C GLU A 150 -17.75 22.53 -2.62
N SER A 151 -16.94 22.69 -1.58
CA SER A 151 -16.07 23.85 -1.35
C SER A 151 -14.64 23.68 -1.87
N GLY A 152 -14.35 22.58 -2.57
CA GLY A 152 -13.08 22.34 -3.26
C GLY A 152 -11.90 21.97 -2.35
N TYR A 153 -12.15 21.45 -1.14
CA TYR A 153 -11.10 20.99 -0.24
C TYR A 153 -11.31 19.56 0.28
N VAL A 154 -10.22 18.96 0.77
CA VAL A 154 -10.21 17.67 1.49
C VAL A 154 -9.43 17.80 2.78
N PHE A 155 -9.82 17.04 3.81
CA PHE A 155 -9.04 16.95 5.04
C PHE A 155 -7.92 15.93 4.89
N ARG A 156 -6.73 16.33 5.30
CA ARG A 156 -5.55 15.46 5.46
C ARG A 156 -5.23 15.30 6.94
N ILE A 157 -4.55 14.22 7.29
CA ILE A 157 -4.00 14.03 8.63
C ILE A 157 -2.57 13.52 8.55
N ARG A 158 -1.72 14.09 9.41
CA ARG A 158 -0.34 13.64 9.61
C ARG A 158 -0.04 13.58 11.10
N PHE A 159 1.00 12.83 11.44
CA PHE A 159 1.48 12.72 12.81
C PHE A 159 2.90 13.27 12.88
N GLU A 160 3.15 14.11 13.88
CA GLU A 160 4.48 14.61 14.20
C GLU A 160 4.88 14.13 15.58
N THR A 161 6.12 13.68 15.73
CA THR A 161 6.66 13.26 17.02
C THR A 161 7.33 14.47 17.70
N LYS A 162 6.77 14.90 18.83
CA LYS A 162 7.28 15.98 19.69
C LYS A 162 7.72 15.38 21.02
N GLY A 163 9.02 15.17 21.18
CA GLY A 163 9.57 14.48 22.35
C GLY A 163 9.05 13.04 22.43
N ALA A 164 8.38 12.69 23.53
CA ALA A 164 7.78 11.37 23.73
C ALA A 164 6.31 11.26 23.23
N GLU A 165 5.75 12.33 22.65
CA GLU A 165 4.36 12.37 22.21
C GLU A 165 4.24 12.41 20.68
N ARG A 166 3.28 11.66 20.14
CA ARG A 166 2.96 11.63 18.72
C ARG A 166 1.63 12.35 18.50
N CYS A 167 1.70 13.54 17.91
CA CYS A 167 0.60 14.50 17.84
C CYS A 167 -0.02 14.55 16.44
N PRO A 168 -1.35 14.40 16.29
CA PRO A 168 -2.02 14.55 15.00
C PRO A 168 -2.19 16.03 14.61
N TYR A 169 -2.00 16.29 13.31
CA TYR A 169 -2.28 17.56 12.65
C TYR A 169 -3.28 17.36 11.53
N LEU A 170 -4.29 18.22 11.52
CA LEU A 170 -5.32 18.28 10.49
C LEU A 170 -4.91 19.27 9.42
N GLY A 171 -4.77 18.79 8.19
CA GLY A 171 -4.45 19.57 7.01
C GLY A 171 -5.70 19.87 6.20
N VAL A 172 -5.79 21.07 5.64
CA VAL A 172 -6.78 21.41 4.61
C VAL A 172 -6.06 21.53 3.28
N GLN A 173 -6.36 20.62 2.37
CA GLN A 173 -5.76 20.59 1.03
C GLN A 173 -6.75 21.13 0.01
N GLN A 174 -6.34 22.16 -0.73
CA GLN A 174 -7.03 22.71 -1.90
C GLN A 174 -6.24 22.37 -3.17
N ARG A 175 -6.91 22.29 -4.32
CA ARG A 175 -6.24 22.01 -5.60
C ARG A 175 -5.27 23.13 -5.95
N GLY A 176 -4.03 22.78 -6.29
CA GLY A 176 -2.99 23.74 -6.67
C GLY A 176 -2.46 24.59 -5.52
N GLN A 177 -2.83 24.31 -4.27
CA GLN A 177 -2.33 25.04 -3.09
C GLN A 177 -1.64 24.11 -2.10
N ALA A 178 -0.69 24.65 -1.34
CA ALA A 178 -0.06 23.94 -0.25
C ALA A 178 -1.09 23.63 0.85
N THR A 179 -0.97 22.45 1.46
CA THR A 179 -1.85 22.04 2.57
C THR A 179 -1.59 22.92 3.80
N GLU A 180 -2.63 23.59 4.31
CA GLU A 180 -2.55 24.36 5.56
C GLU A 180 -2.77 23.43 6.75
N TRP A 181 -1.77 23.29 7.62
CA TRP A 181 -1.78 22.35 8.75
C TRP A 181 -2.14 23.05 10.06
N THR A 182 -3.10 22.49 10.79
CA THR A 182 -3.53 22.94 12.12
C THR A 182 -3.38 21.78 13.12
N PRO A 183 -2.89 22.00 14.35
CA PRO A 183 -2.93 20.97 15.38
C PRO A 183 -4.35 20.43 15.54
N PHE A 184 -4.54 19.10 15.59
CA PHE A 184 -5.88 18.52 15.66
C PHE A 184 -6.64 18.99 16.92
N SER A 185 -5.92 19.26 18.01
CA SER A 185 -6.47 19.82 19.24
C SER A 185 -7.15 21.19 19.07
N ALA A 186 -6.77 21.95 18.05
CA ALA A 186 -7.34 23.26 17.72
C ALA A 186 -8.51 23.17 16.71
N ALA A 187 -8.78 22.00 16.12
CA ALA A 187 -9.96 21.81 15.29
C ALA A 187 -11.24 21.90 16.13
N VAL A 188 -12.33 22.36 15.52
CA VAL A 188 -13.64 22.49 16.17
C VAL A 188 -14.67 21.72 15.37
N LEU A 189 -15.54 20.97 16.05
CA LEU A 189 -16.69 20.36 15.41
C LEU A 189 -17.85 21.34 15.45
N THR A 190 -18.31 21.78 14.28
CA THR A 190 -19.47 22.66 14.10
C THR A 190 -20.66 21.86 13.54
N PRO A 191 -21.89 22.38 13.56
CA PRO A 191 -23.03 21.73 12.90
C PRO A 191 -22.76 21.43 11.41
N ASP A 192 -21.99 22.28 10.74
CA ASP A 192 -21.59 22.11 9.33
C ASP A 192 -20.42 21.13 9.13
N GLY A 193 -19.92 20.52 10.22
CA GLY A 193 -18.78 19.62 10.23
C GLY A 193 -17.53 20.20 10.87
N LEU A 194 -16.41 19.54 10.62
CA LEU A 194 -15.09 19.88 11.14
C LEU A 194 -14.63 21.23 10.58
N ALA A 195 -14.14 22.11 11.45
CA ALA A 195 -13.69 23.45 11.14
C ALA A 195 -12.26 23.69 11.64
N THR A 196 -11.51 24.42 10.82
CA THR A 196 -10.16 24.94 11.09
C THR A 196 -10.08 26.38 10.55
N PRO A 197 -9.07 27.17 10.93
CA PRO A 197 -8.90 28.51 10.38
C PRO A 197 -8.88 28.54 8.84
N ALA A 198 -8.31 27.52 8.19
CA ALA A 198 -8.33 27.36 6.74
C ALA A 198 -9.75 27.15 6.19
N VAL A 199 -10.53 26.26 6.82
CA VAL A 199 -11.94 26.03 6.45
C VAL A 199 -12.76 27.31 6.60
N ASP A 200 -12.54 28.07 7.68
CA ASP A 200 -13.28 29.30 7.94
C ASP A 200 -12.99 30.37 6.89
N LYS A 201 -11.72 30.50 6.46
CA LYS A 201 -11.33 31.38 5.35
C LYS A 201 -12.04 30.99 4.05
N ILE A 202 -12.07 29.70 3.72
CA ILE A 202 -12.73 29.18 2.50
C ILE A 202 -14.23 29.47 2.56
N ARG A 203 -14.89 29.16 3.68
CA ARG A 203 -16.33 29.42 3.88
C ARG A 203 -16.64 30.91 3.81
N ALA A 204 -15.80 31.77 4.40
CA ALA A 204 -15.97 33.22 4.36
C ALA A 204 -15.80 33.79 2.95
N ALA A 205 -14.81 33.33 2.19
CA ALA A 205 -14.62 33.73 0.79
C ALA A 205 -15.82 33.38 -0.07
N ARG A 206 -16.39 32.18 0.12
CA ARG A 206 -17.59 31.74 -0.61
C ARG A 206 -18.82 32.57 -0.27
N ARG A 207 -19.04 32.89 1.02
CA ARG A 207 -20.15 33.76 1.45
C ARG A 207 -20.06 35.16 0.84
N ARG A 208 -18.84 35.69 0.65
CA ARG A 208 -18.63 36.96 -0.06
C ARG A 208 -18.95 36.84 -1.55
N ALA A 209 -18.47 35.79 -2.21
CA ALA A 209 -18.74 35.57 -3.64
C ALA A 209 -20.24 35.41 -3.94
N THR A 210 -20.99 34.69 -3.10
CA THR A 210 -22.44 34.54 -3.28
C THR A 210 -23.22 35.82 -2.98
N ALA A 211 -22.73 36.66 -2.05
CA ALA A 211 -23.31 37.97 -1.78
C ALA A 211 -23.06 38.95 -2.94
N ASP A 212 -21.86 38.96 -3.52
CA ASP A 212 -21.50 39.79 -4.66
C ASP A 212 -22.26 39.39 -5.94
N ASP A 213 -22.48 38.10 -6.17
CA ASP A 213 -23.24 37.58 -7.32
C ASP A 213 -24.73 37.99 -7.23
N LYS A 214 -25.34 37.90 -6.04
CA LYS A 214 -26.70 38.42 -5.80
C LYS A 214 -26.78 39.94 -5.98
N ARG A 215 -25.72 40.67 -5.65
CA ARG A 215 -25.66 42.14 -5.80
C ARG A 215 -25.48 42.56 -7.27
N ARG A 216 -24.76 41.77 -8.07
CA ARG A 216 -24.60 41.96 -9.52
C ARG A 216 -25.86 41.61 -10.30
N SER A 217 -26.61 40.60 -9.88
CA SER A 217 -27.88 40.21 -10.53
C SER A 217 -29.03 41.23 -10.32
N GLY A 218 -28.87 42.20 -9.41
CA GLY A 218 -29.84 43.27 -9.15
C GLY A 218 -29.64 44.56 -9.96
N ILE A 219 -28.59 44.67 -10.78
CA ILE A 219 -28.33 45.85 -11.62
C ILE A 219 -28.57 45.45 -13.07
N ALA A 220 -29.51 46.14 -13.72
CA ALA A 220 -29.87 45.95 -15.12
C ALA A 220 -28.60 45.95 -16.01
N ARG A 221 -28.48 44.92 -16.84
CA ARG A 221 -27.35 44.67 -17.75
C ARG A 221 -27.01 45.92 -18.57
N SER A 222 -25.81 46.46 -18.35
CA SER A 222 -25.07 47.27 -19.34
C SER A 222 -24.15 46.36 -20.15
N PRO A 223 -23.85 46.71 -21.42
CA PRO A 223 -23.38 45.77 -22.42
C PRO A 223 -22.00 45.20 -22.07
N GLU A 224 -21.90 43.90 -22.28
CA GLU A 224 -20.82 43.00 -21.92
C GLU A 224 -19.58 43.28 -22.78
N VAL A 225 -18.47 43.64 -22.13
CA VAL A 225 -17.14 43.56 -22.76
C VAL A 225 -16.84 42.06 -22.95
N PRO A 226 -16.53 41.60 -24.17
CA PRO A 226 -16.35 40.18 -24.42
C PRO A 226 -15.15 39.65 -23.62
N PRO A 227 -15.27 38.45 -23.02
CA PRO A 227 -14.15 37.80 -22.37
C PRO A 227 -13.03 37.52 -23.40
N PRO A 228 -11.76 37.45 -22.96
CA PRO A 228 -10.66 37.11 -23.84
C PRO A 228 -10.96 35.75 -24.52
N PRO A 229 -10.63 35.59 -25.81
CA PRO A 229 -11.01 34.41 -26.56
C PRO A 229 -10.41 33.17 -25.88
N VAL A 230 -11.29 32.24 -25.50
CA VAL A 230 -10.92 30.86 -25.22
C VAL A 230 -10.21 30.38 -26.48
N ARG A 231 -8.95 29.94 -26.39
CA ARG A 231 -8.30 29.25 -27.52
C ARG A 231 -9.16 28.04 -27.84
N GLU A 232 -9.92 28.11 -28.92
CA GLU A 232 -10.56 26.94 -29.51
C GLU A 232 -9.42 26.02 -29.94
N LEU A 233 -9.22 24.93 -29.21
CA LEU A 233 -8.26 23.90 -29.58
C LEU A 233 -8.64 23.42 -30.99
N GLY A 234 -7.68 23.39 -31.90
CA GLY A 234 -7.89 22.77 -33.20
C GLY A 234 -8.25 21.30 -33.02
N ARG A 235 -8.97 20.69 -33.98
CA ARG A 235 -9.42 19.28 -33.90
C ARG A 235 -8.27 18.33 -33.56
N ASP A 236 -7.11 18.49 -34.20
CA ASP A 236 -5.91 17.68 -33.94
C ASP A 236 -5.35 17.87 -32.52
N GLU A 237 -5.31 19.11 -32.03
CA GLU A 237 -4.88 19.41 -30.66
C GLU A 237 -5.84 18.80 -29.62
N LEU A 238 -7.14 18.82 -29.91
CA LEU A 238 -8.16 18.21 -29.07
C LEU A 238 -8.04 16.69 -29.01
N ILE A 239 -7.77 16.03 -30.13
CA ILE A 239 -7.53 14.58 -30.19
C ILE A 239 -6.32 14.20 -29.32
N VAL A 240 -5.21 14.93 -29.45
CA VAL A 240 -4.00 14.68 -28.65
C VAL A 240 -4.27 14.92 -27.16
N ALA A 241 -4.94 16.03 -26.81
CA ALA A 241 -5.29 16.34 -25.43
C ALA A 241 -6.21 15.28 -24.81
N LEU A 242 -7.18 14.77 -25.57
CA LEU A 242 -8.08 13.69 -25.13
C LEU A 242 -7.34 12.37 -24.93
N ARG A 243 -6.42 12.01 -25.84
CA ARG A 243 -5.55 10.84 -25.68
C ARG A 243 -4.73 10.94 -24.40
N ASP A 244 -4.02 12.04 -24.21
CA ASP A 244 -3.18 12.26 -23.04
C ASP A 244 -3.99 12.21 -21.73
N ALA A 245 -5.18 12.80 -21.73
CA ALA A 245 -6.09 12.75 -20.59
C ALA A 245 -6.57 11.31 -20.29
N LEU A 246 -6.94 10.54 -21.33
CA LEU A 246 -7.39 9.16 -21.17
C LEU A 246 -6.24 8.22 -20.75
N GLU A 247 -5.03 8.41 -21.27
CA GLU A 247 -3.84 7.67 -20.83
C GLU A 247 -3.47 8.01 -19.39
N LEU A 248 -3.62 9.28 -18.99
CA LEU A 248 -3.44 9.72 -17.61
C LEU A 248 -4.49 9.07 -16.69
N ASP A 249 -5.77 9.09 -17.06
CA ASP A 249 -6.82 8.42 -16.30
C ASP A 249 -6.59 6.91 -16.21
N ALA A 250 -6.09 6.28 -17.28
CA ALA A 250 -5.71 4.88 -17.29
C ALA A 250 -4.56 4.57 -16.32
N ARG A 251 -3.54 5.45 -16.21
CA ARG A 251 -2.46 5.34 -15.20
C ARG A 251 -3.01 5.28 -13.79
N TRP A 252 -4.07 6.04 -13.52
CA TRP A 252 -4.75 6.13 -12.22
C TRP A 252 -5.91 5.14 -12.06
N ALA A 253 -6.07 4.18 -12.97
CA ALA A 253 -7.18 3.23 -12.99
C ALA A 253 -8.58 3.89 -12.91
N THR A 254 -8.69 5.11 -13.45
CA THR A 254 -9.90 5.94 -13.42
C THR A 254 -10.71 5.75 -14.71
N LYS A 255 -12.03 5.81 -14.58
CA LYS A 255 -12.99 5.71 -15.68
C LYS A 255 -13.73 7.05 -15.77
N PRO A 256 -13.22 8.02 -16.54
CA PRO A 256 -13.70 9.39 -16.51
C PRO A 256 -15.07 9.53 -17.18
N THR A 257 -15.78 10.61 -16.86
CA THR A 257 -16.95 11.05 -17.64
C THR A 257 -16.53 12.07 -18.69
N LEU A 258 -17.32 12.27 -19.74
CA LEU A 258 -17.08 13.34 -20.73
C LEU A 258 -16.98 14.72 -20.08
N LYS A 259 -17.79 14.98 -19.05
CA LYS A 259 -17.71 16.21 -18.25
C LYS A 259 -16.35 16.36 -17.55
N HIS A 260 -15.80 15.27 -17.01
CA HIS A 260 -14.48 15.29 -16.40
C HIS A 260 -13.37 15.54 -17.44
N LEU A 261 -13.44 14.85 -18.58
CA LEU A 261 -12.49 15.06 -19.67
C LEU A 261 -12.53 16.49 -20.19
N GLY A 262 -13.72 17.06 -20.34
CA GLY A 262 -13.90 18.46 -20.75
C GLY A 262 -13.24 19.45 -19.78
N GLN A 263 -13.33 19.19 -18.47
CA GLN A 263 -12.61 19.99 -17.47
C GLN A 263 -11.09 19.83 -17.56
N THR A 264 -10.61 18.64 -17.89
CA THR A 264 -9.17 18.33 -18.00
C THR A 264 -8.55 18.95 -19.24
N VAL A 265 -9.24 18.92 -20.38
CA VAL A 265 -8.73 19.46 -21.67
C VAL A 265 -9.17 20.89 -21.94
N GLY A 266 -10.08 21.45 -21.14
CA GLY A 266 -10.58 22.82 -21.28
C GLY A 266 -11.66 22.99 -22.37
N VAL A 267 -12.43 21.94 -22.68
CA VAL A 267 -13.48 21.94 -23.71
C VAL A 267 -14.84 21.61 -23.10
N ASP A 268 -15.88 22.32 -23.54
CA ASP A 268 -17.26 22.04 -23.16
C ASP A 268 -17.91 21.05 -24.14
N PHE A 269 -17.78 19.75 -23.84
CA PHE A 269 -18.36 18.68 -24.66
C PHE A 269 -19.90 18.65 -24.65
N THR A 270 -20.58 19.46 -23.84
CA THR A 270 -22.06 19.55 -23.89
C THR A 270 -22.56 20.24 -25.16
N ARG A 271 -21.66 20.90 -25.90
CA ARG A 271 -21.95 21.57 -27.17
C ARG A 271 -21.79 20.67 -28.39
N TYR A 272 -21.22 19.48 -28.21
CA TYR A 272 -21.05 18.49 -29.27
C TYR A 272 -22.26 17.58 -29.28
N ASP A 273 -22.75 17.25 -30.47
CA ASP A 273 -23.76 16.20 -30.60
C ASP A 273 -23.14 14.80 -30.56
N ASP A 274 -23.98 13.77 -30.48
CA ASP A 274 -23.50 12.39 -30.41
C ASP A 274 -22.73 11.97 -31.68
N ALA A 275 -22.98 12.57 -32.85
CA ALA A 275 -22.29 12.25 -34.09
C ALA A 275 -20.86 12.84 -34.09
N ASP A 276 -20.72 14.10 -33.71
CA ASP A 276 -19.42 14.78 -33.57
C ASP A 276 -18.55 14.07 -32.53
N LEU A 277 -19.15 13.62 -31.42
CA LEU A 277 -18.44 12.86 -30.39
C LEU A 277 -18.02 11.47 -30.87
N VAL A 278 -18.81 10.83 -31.72
CA VAL A 278 -18.43 9.55 -32.33
C VAL A 278 -17.23 9.72 -33.24
N ASP A 279 -17.24 10.73 -34.11
CA ASP A 279 -16.13 11.01 -35.03
C ASP A 279 -14.85 11.36 -34.26
N LEU A 280 -14.95 12.25 -33.27
CA LEU A 280 -13.83 12.66 -32.43
C LEU A 280 -13.22 11.48 -31.66
N LEU A 281 -14.03 10.64 -31.03
CA LEU A 281 -13.54 9.49 -30.25
C LEU A 281 -12.99 8.38 -31.16
N THR A 282 -13.52 8.24 -32.37
CA THR A 282 -12.97 7.34 -33.39
C THR A 282 -11.56 7.79 -33.76
N GLU A 283 -11.35 9.08 -34.00
CA GLU A 283 -10.03 9.65 -34.28
C GLU A 283 -9.08 9.53 -33.08
N VAL A 284 -9.57 9.66 -31.84
CA VAL A 284 -8.78 9.40 -30.61
C VAL A 284 -8.22 7.99 -30.55
N ASP A 285 -8.92 7.00 -31.10
CA ASP A 285 -8.45 5.61 -31.10
C ASP A 285 -7.66 5.22 -32.38
N ILE A 286 -7.55 6.10 -33.39
CA ILE A 286 -6.82 5.85 -34.67
C ILE A 286 -5.52 6.67 -34.79
N PRO A 287 -4.34 6.06 -35.03
CA PRO A 287 -4.16 4.67 -35.44
C PRO A 287 -4.28 3.70 -34.26
N PHE A 288 -4.99 2.59 -34.51
CA PHE A 288 -5.10 1.47 -33.59
C PHE A 288 -4.00 0.44 -33.93
N PRO A 289 -2.80 0.48 -33.32
CA PRO A 289 -1.83 -0.58 -33.51
C PRO A 289 -2.41 -1.87 -32.93
N ALA A 290 -2.21 -2.99 -33.65
CA ALA A 290 -2.67 -4.30 -33.20
C ALA A 290 -2.23 -4.54 -31.74
N HIS A 291 -3.19 -4.91 -30.89
CA HIS A 291 -3.04 -5.13 -29.45
C HIS A 291 -3.06 -3.92 -28.51
N ALA A 292 -3.23 -2.68 -28.99
CA ALA A 292 -3.49 -1.56 -28.08
C ALA A 292 -4.92 -1.62 -27.48
N PRO A 293 -5.12 -1.11 -26.25
CA PRO A 293 -6.45 -0.93 -25.69
C PRO A 293 -7.17 0.23 -26.37
N VAL A 294 -8.49 0.09 -26.53
CA VAL A 294 -9.36 1.19 -26.99
C VAL A 294 -9.58 2.17 -25.82
N LEU A 295 -9.09 3.41 -25.94
CA LEU A 295 -9.11 4.41 -24.87
C LEU A 295 -10.50 4.98 -24.65
N SER A 296 -11.30 5.18 -25.70
CA SER A 296 -12.70 5.64 -25.56
C SER A 296 -13.55 4.67 -24.72
N ALA A 297 -13.15 3.39 -24.63
CA ALA A 297 -13.78 2.39 -23.79
C ALA A 297 -13.58 2.62 -22.27
N LEU A 298 -12.74 3.58 -21.86
CA LEU A 298 -12.62 4.04 -20.47
C LEU A 298 -13.78 4.96 -20.04
N ILE A 299 -14.38 5.68 -20.99
CA ILE A 299 -15.35 6.74 -20.69
C ILE A 299 -16.65 6.15 -20.18
N ARG A 300 -17.20 6.74 -19.11
CA ARG A 300 -18.47 6.33 -18.51
C ARG A 300 -19.46 7.48 -18.48
N THR A 301 -20.73 7.13 -18.53
CA THR A 301 -21.84 8.01 -18.12
C THR A 301 -21.78 8.23 -16.61
N ASP A 302 -22.50 9.24 -16.10
CA ASP A 302 -22.61 9.50 -14.65
C ASP A 302 -23.18 8.30 -13.87
N LYS A 303 -23.91 7.40 -14.55
CA LYS A 303 -24.44 6.15 -13.98
C LYS A 303 -23.43 4.99 -14.02
N GLY A 304 -22.19 5.24 -14.45
CA GLY A 304 -21.12 4.23 -14.54
C GLY A 304 -21.28 3.22 -15.68
N ALA A 305 -22.19 3.47 -16.64
CA ALA A 305 -22.35 2.66 -17.84
C ALA A 305 -21.43 3.18 -18.97
N PRO A 306 -21.02 2.34 -19.94
CA PRO A 306 -20.36 2.81 -21.17
C PRO A 306 -21.21 3.87 -21.89
N LEU A 307 -20.58 4.68 -22.75
CA LEU A 307 -21.31 5.68 -23.53
C LEU A 307 -22.38 5.02 -24.41
N PRO A 308 -23.58 5.62 -24.55
CA PRO A 308 -24.67 5.05 -25.35
C PRO A 308 -24.28 4.78 -26.81
N TYR A 309 -23.45 5.65 -27.39
CA TYR A 309 -22.93 5.58 -28.76
C TYR A 309 -21.55 4.89 -28.86
N LEU A 310 -21.04 4.26 -27.79
CA LEU A 310 -19.76 3.54 -27.84
C LEU A 310 -19.76 2.45 -28.93
N ALA A 311 -20.90 1.81 -29.20
CA ALA A 311 -21.01 0.83 -30.29
C ALA A 311 -20.69 1.45 -31.66
N SER A 312 -21.06 2.71 -31.90
CA SER A 312 -20.78 3.44 -33.13
C SER A 312 -19.30 3.81 -33.25
N VAL A 313 -18.66 4.19 -32.13
CA VAL A 313 -17.20 4.42 -32.09
C VAL A 313 -16.43 3.14 -32.43
N ILE A 314 -16.83 2.00 -31.85
CA ILE A 314 -16.23 0.68 -32.11
C ILE A 314 -16.37 0.28 -33.60
N GLU A 315 -17.52 0.60 -34.21
CA GLU A 315 -17.73 0.40 -35.65
C GLU A 315 -16.83 1.32 -36.48
N GLY A 316 -16.70 2.60 -36.09
CA GLY A 316 -15.84 3.59 -36.75
C GLY A 316 -14.36 3.23 -36.75
N ILE A 317 -13.86 2.59 -35.69
CA ILE A 317 -12.48 2.07 -35.62
C ILE A 317 -12.30 0.71 -36.33
N GLY A 318 -13.36 0.12 -36.87
CA GLY A 318 -13.31 -1.13 -37.64
C GLY A 318 -13.30 -2.43 -36.83
N LEU A 319 -13.67 -2.40 -35.54
CA LEU A 319 -13.67 -3.60 -34.68
C LEU A 319 -14.98 -4.41 -34.71
N GLY A 320 -16.01 -3.92 -35.41
CA GLY A 320 -17.31 -4.59 -35.59
C GLY A 320 -18.36 -4.22 -34.53
N LYS A 321 -19.49 -4.93 -34.51
CA LYS A 321 -20.64 -4.60 -33.63
C LYS A 321 -20.74 -5.52 -32.41
N PRO A 322 -20.94 -4.98 -31.20
CA PRO A 322 -21.23 -5.80 -30.03
C PRO A 322 -22.59 -6.50 -30.18
N SER A 323 -22.64 -7.80 -29.89
CA SER A 323 -23.88 -8.60 -30.05
C SER A 323 -25.02 -8.27 -29.08
N SER A 324 -24.78 -7.48 -28.02
CA SER A 324 -25.81 -6.99 -27.08
C SER A 324 -25.26 -5.91 -26.13
N ALA A 325 -26.12 -5.12 -25.49
CA ALA A 325 -25.69 -4.12 -24.49
C ALA A 325 -24.91 -4.72 -23.29
N PRO A 326 -25.28 -5.89 -22.72
CA PRO A 326 -24.45 -6.57 -21.72
C PRO A 326 -23.09 -7.03 -22.28
N HIS A 327 -23.02 -7.40 -23.56
CA HIS A 327 -21.76 -7.73 -24.21
C HIS A 327 -20.87 -6.49 -24.34
N LEU A 328 -21.41 -5.37 -24.82
CA LEU A 328 -20.72 -4.08 -24.88
C LEU A 328 -20.17 -3.67 -23.51
N LYS A 329 -20.95 -3.84 -22.44
CA LYS A 329 -20.49 -3.53 -21.08
C LYS A 329 -19.30 -4.39 -20.64
N ARG A 330 -19.32 -5.70 -20.93
CA ARG A 330 -18.19 -6.60 -20.60
C ARG A 330 -16.96 -6.28 -21.44
N TRP A 331 -17.17 -5.98 -22.72
CA TRP A 331 -16.11 -5.58 -23.63
C TRP A 331 -15.45 -4.27 -23.18
N ALA A 332 -16.24 -3.23 -22.89
CA ALA A 332 -15.71 -1.95 -22.41
C ALA A 332 -15.00 -2.08 -21.05
N GLN A 333 -15.42 -3.02 -20.20
CA GLN A 333 -14.69 -3.34 -18.98
C GLN A 333 -13.35 -4.02 -19.27
N ARG A 334 -13.32 -4.96 -20.23
CA ARG A 334 -12.07 -5.62 -20.65
C ARG A 334 -11.08 -4.62 -21.23
N GLU A 335 -11.53 -3.71 -22.09
CA GLU A 335 -10.66 -2.68 -22.67
C GLU A 335 -10.16 -1.68 -21.61
N ALA A 336 -10.99 -1.32 -20.64
CA ALA A 336 -10.52 -0.53 -19.49
C ALA A 336 -9.44 -1.27 -18.68
N ASP A 337 -9.61 -2.57 -18.41
CA ASP A 337 -8.59 -3.38 -17.71
C ASP A 337 -7.28 -3.46 -18.52
N ARG A 338 -7.39 -3.52 -19.86
CA ARG A 338 -6.24 -3.51 -20.76
C ARG A 338 -5.53 -2.16 -20.76
N ALA A 339 -6.27 -1.05 -20.77
CA ALA A 339 -5.72 0.29 -20.61
C ALA A 339 -5.01 0.45 -19.27
N PHE A 340 -5.61 -0.01 -18.17
CA PHE A 340 -4.97 0.02 -16.85
C PHE A 340 -3.72 -0.85 -16.77
N ALA A 341 -3.71 -1.99 -17.46
CA ALA A 341 -2.53 -2.85 -17.53
C ALA A 341 -1.40 -2.21 -18.35
N LYS A 342 -1.73 -1.59 -19.50
CA LYS A 342 -0.75 -0.95 -20.40
C LYS A 342 -0.17 0.32 -19.79
N TYR A 343 -1.01 1.18 -19.24
CA TYR A 343 -0.64 2.52 -18.78
C TYR A 343 -0.40 2.59 -17.27
N GLY A 344 -0.83 1.62 -16.47
CA GLY A 344 -0.62 1.61 -15.02
C GLY A 344 0.85 1.56 -14.63
N VAL A 345 1.16 1.99 -13.40
CA VAL A 345 2.52 1.94 -12.82
C VAL A 345 2.50 1.06 -11.56
N PRO A 346 3.18 -0.10 -11.55
CA PRO A 346 3.90 -0.70 -12.68
C PRO A 346 2.93 -1.25 -13.75
N ALA A 347 3.39 -1.27 -15.01
CA ALA A 347 2.65 -1.88 -16.11
C ALA A 347 2.45 -3.38 -15.84
N ARG A 348 1.25 -3.88 -16.13
CA ARG A 348 0.84 -5.26 -15.83
C ARG A 348 0.61 -6.03 -17.13
N THR A 349 0.60 -7.36 -17.04
CA THR A 349 0.22 -8.20 -18.19
C THR A 349 -1.19 -7.83 -18.67
N MET A 350 -1.28 -7.37 -19.91
CA MET A 350 -2.54 -6.98 -20.52
C MET A 350 -3.45 -8.21 -20.70
N PRO A 351 -4.70 -8.17 -20.19
CA PRO A 351 -5.66 -9.24 -20.43
C PRO A 351 -5.91 -9.46 -21.93
N GLN A 352 -6.26 -10.70 -22.31
CA GLN A 352 -6.64 -10.99 -23.70
C GLN A 352 -7.86 -10.19 -24.13
N GLU A 353 -7.85 -9.76 -25.39
CA GLU A 353 -8.96 -9.03 -26.02
C GLU A 353 -10.23 -9.88 -25.96
N LEU A 354 -11.38 -9.23 -25.69
CA LEU A 354 -12.67 -9.92 -25.79
C LEU A 354 -13.17 -9.78 -27.23
N PRO A 355 -13.35 -10.87 -27.99
CA PRO A 355 -13.82 -10.77 -29.38
C PRO A 355 -15.26 -10.26 -29.42
N LEU A 356 -15.50 -9.21 -30.20
CA LEU A 356 -16.84 -8.63 -30.40
C LEU A 356 -17.78 -9.58 -31.17
N ASN A 357 -17.22 -10.49 -31.97
CA ASN A 357 -17.93 -11.36 -32.89
C ASN A 357 -18.32 -12.73 -32.28
N ALA A 358 -17.90 -13.04 -31.05
CA ALA A 358 -18.20 -14.32 -30.43
C ALA A 358 -19.66 -14.37 -29.94
N ALA A 359 -20.47 -15.24 -30.53
CA ALA A 359 -21.80 -15.56 -30.03
C ALA A 359 -21.69 -16.15 -28.61
N VAL A 360 -22.11 -15.40 -27.59
CA VAL A 360 -22.21 -15.92 -26.23
C VAL A 360 -23.43 -16.84 -26.17
N PRO A 361 -23.32 -18.11 -25.73
CA PRO A 361 -24.49 -18.93 -25.53
C PRO A 361 -25.39 -18.25 -24.48
N GLN A 362 -26.60 -17.90 -24.87
CA GLN A 362 -27.60 -17.41 -23.94
C GLN A 362 -27.79 -18.50 -22.87
N ARG A 363 -27.45 -18.19 -21.62
CA ARG A 363 -27.92 -18.97 -20.48
C ARG A 363 -29.45 -18.92 -20.54
N ARG A 364 -30.06 -19.99 -21.04
CA ARG A 364 -31.50 -20.22 -20.94
C ARG A 364 -31.88 -20.08 -19.48
N THR A 365 -32.58 -18.99 -19.15
CA THR A 365 -33.41 -18.87 -17.96
C THR A 365 -34.39 -20.04 -18.02
N ARG A 366 -34.05 -21.15 -17.36
CA ARG A 366 -35.04 -22.20 -17.09
C ARG A 366 -36.10 -21.55 -16.22
N ALA A 367 -37.25 -21.28 -16.83
CA ALA A 367 -38.47 -20.96 -16.13
C ALA A 367 -38.62 -21.94 -14.96
N ARG A 368 -38.89 -21.39 -13.77
CA ARG A 368 -39.28 -22.16 -12.60
C ARG A 368 -40.60 -22.85 -12.92
N LEU A 369 -40.52 -24.09 -13.40
CA LEU A 369 -41.62 -25.03 -13.26
C LEU A 369 -41.53 -25.61 -11.85
N SER A 370 -42.48 -25.21 -11.01
CA SER A 370 -42.71 -25.76 -9.68
C SER A 370 -42.87 -27.28 -9.77
N PRO A 371 -42.15 -28.10 -8.98
CA PRO A 371 -42.50 -29.50 -8.85
C PRO A 371 -43.74 -29.63 -7.96
N ARG A 372 -44.74 -30.32 -8.50
CA ARG A 372 -45.92 -30.80 -7.77
C ARG A 372 -45.49 -31.65 -6.57
N ARG A 373 -46.23 -31.50 -5.47
CA ARG A 373 -46.29 -32.42 -4.34
C ARG A 373 -46.65 -33.83 -4.83
N GLY A 374 -45.92 -34.82 -4.36
CA GLY A 374 -46.28 -36.24 -4.50
C GLY A 374 -45.13 -37.04 -5.08
N GLU A 375 -44.80 -38.16 -4.43
CA GLU A 375 -43.90 -39.21 -4.91
C GLU A 375 -42.40 -38.90 -4.86
N LEU A 376 -41.84 -39.08 -3.67
CA LEU A 376 -40.90 -40.20 -3.41
C LEU A 376 -40.63 -40.26 -1.89
N GLN A 377 -41.67 -40.66 -1.15
CA GLN A 377 -41.48 -41.44 0.08
C GLN A 377 -40.83 -42.76 -0.37
N GLY A 378 -39.51 -42.88 -0.17
CA GLY A 378 -38.82 -44.08 -0.60
C GLY A 378 -37.30 -44.05 -0.56
N ILE A 379 -36.64 -43.02 -0.01
CA ILE A 379 -35.20 -43.09 0.32
C ILE A 379 -34.92 -42.31 1.63
N HIS A 380 -35.82 -42.44 2.60
CA HIS A 380 -35.61 -41.96 3.97
C HIS A 380 -35.44 -43.15 4.90
N GLN A 381 -34.36 -43.92 4.74
CA GLN A 381 -33.92 -44.88 5.76
C GLN A 381 -32.50 -45.44 5.57
N ALA A 382 -31.53 -44.67 5.04
CA ALA A 382 -30.10 -45.01 5.16
C ALA A 382 -29.16 -43.86 4.74
N ALA A 383 -29.22 -42.69 5.39
CA ALA A 383 -28.12 -41.71 5.39
C ALA A 383 -28.38 -40.57 6.41
N GLY A 384 -28.87 -40.92 7.59
CA GLY A 384 -28.91 -40.01 8.74
C GLY A 384 -27.54 -39.91 9.40
N GLN A 385 -26.52 -39.40 8.69
CA GLN A 385 -25.24 -39.02 9.29
C GLN A 385 -24.67 -37.75 8.64
N GLY A 386 -24.98 -36.62 9.28
CA GLY A 386 -24.15 -35.41 9.37
C GLY A 386 -23.41 -34.90 8.14
N SER A 387 -24.07 -34.11 7.29
CA SER A 387 -23.40 -33.03 6.55
C SER A 387 -23.22 -31.81 7.48
N LYS A 388 -22.28 -31.92 8.42
CA LYS A 388 -21.65 -30.74 9.03
C LYS A 388 -20.75 -30.12 7.96
N ARG A 389 -20.77 -28.79 7.83
CA ARG A 389 -19.71 -28.03 7.14
C ARG A 389 -18.35 -28.65 7.48
N PRO A 390 -17.44 -28.91 6.51
CA PRO A 390 -16.08 -29.27 6.85
C PRO A 390 -15.46 -28.09 7.60
N SER A 391 -15.21 -28.30 8.89
CA SER A 391 -15.20 -27.22 9.86
C SER A 391 -13.84 -26.53 9.95
N THR A 392 -13.91 -25.25 10.27
CA THR A 392 -12.84 -24.41 10.82
C THR A 392 -12.02 -25.14 11.91
N ASP A 393 -12.60 -26.16 12.56
CA ASP A 393 -11.96 -26.93 13.64
C ASP A 393 -10.84 -27.86 13.16
N GLU A 394 -10.91 -28.45 11.96
CA GLU A 394 -9.80 -29.29 11.46
C GLU A 394 -8.57 -28.45 11.14
N TRP A 395 -8.78 -27.21 10.70
CA TRP A 395 -7.72 -26.23 10.50
C TRP A 395 -7.12 -25.75 11.82
N MET A 396 -7.97 -25.37 12.77
CA MET A 396 -7.53 -24.97 14.10
C MET A 396 -6.79 -26.11 14.81
N ARG A 397 -7.24 -27.36 14.64
CA ARG A 397 -6.58 -28.55 15.17
C ARG A 397 -5.19 -28.76 14.56
N LEU A 398 -5.04 -28.67 13.24
CA LEU A 398 -3.73 -28.81 12.59
C LEU A 398 -2.77 -27.68 13.00
N GLN A 399 -3.27 -26.45 13.15
CA GLN A 399 -2.47 -25.32 13.66
C GLN A 399 -2.03 -25.52 15.10
N HIS A 400 -2.90 -26.04 15.96
CA HIS A 400 -2.57 -26.38 17.35
C HIS A 400 -1.50 -27.48 17.41
N LEU A 401 -1.66 -28.57 16.64
CA LEU A 401 -0.67 -29.65 16.55
C LEU A 401 0.69 -29.15 16.03
N LEU A 402 0.71 -28.19 15.10
CA LEU A 402 1.96 -27.59 14.62
C LEU A 402 2.68 -26.76 15.69
N ALA A 403 1.94 -26.02 16.51
CA ALA A 403 2.51 -25.24 17.61
C ALA A 403 3.10 -26.19 18.67
N GLU A 404 2.33 -27.21 19.04
CA GLU A 404 2.73 -28.21 20.03
C GLU A 404 3.93 -29.06 19.57
N GLY A 405 3.91 -29.55 18.33
CA GLY A 405 5.00 -30.33 17.77
C GLY A 405 6.30 -29.53 17.63
N GLN A 406 6.22 -28.21 17.36
CA GLN A 406 7.41 -27.37 17.29
C GLN A 406 8.09 -27.22 18.67
N GLN A 407 7.31 -27.03 19.73
CA GLN A 407 7.85 -26.94 21.10
C GLN A 407 8.55 -28.25 21.53
N LEU A 408 8.02 -29.40 21.11
CA LEU A 408 8.62 -30.71 21.43
C LEU A 408 9.84 -31.03 20.57
N ALA A 409 9.91 -30.54 19.32
CA ALA A 409 11.06 -30.73 18.45
C ALA A 409 12.31 -30.02 18.98
N ASP A 410 12.15 -28.88 19.65
CA ASP A 410 13.26 -28.10 20.22
C ASP A 410 13.93 -28.80 21.44
N GLY A 411 13.27 -29.81 22.02
CA GLY A 411 13.78 -30.60 23.15
C GLY A 411 14.00 -32.10 22.86
N ALA A 412 13.65 -32.58 21.66
CA ALA A 412 13.78 -34.00 21.29
C ALA A 412 15.12 -34.28 20.60
N GLY A 413 15.82 -35.35 21.03
CA GLY A 413 17.04 -35.85 20.38
C GLY A 413 16.78 -37.10 19.53
N GLY A 414 17.58 -37.29 18.47
CA GLY A 414 17.65 -38.54 17.70
C GLY A 414 16.50 -38.77 16.69
N GLY A 415 16.19 -40.04 16.41
CA GLY A 415 15.23 -40.45 15.36
C GLY A 415 13.80 -39.93 15.55
N THR A 416 13.39 -39.67 16.79
CA THR A 416 12.07 -39.10 17.11
C THR A 416 11.96 -37.64 16.67
N ALA A 417 13.05 -36.86 16.77
CA ALA A 417 13.11 -35.47 16.31
C ALA A 417 13.08 -35.37 14.78
N ALA A 418 13.74 -36.31 14.08
CA ALA A 418 13.72 -36.38 12.63
C ALA A 418 12.31 -36.69 12.09
N ARG A 419 11.63 -37.68 12.69
CA ARG A 419 10.24 -38.04 12.32
C ARG A 419 9.27 -36.90 12.61
N LEU A 420 9.36 -36.25 13.78
CA LEU A 420 8.51 -35.10 14.13
C LEU A 420 8.74 -33.91 13.17
N THR A 421 9.99 -33.62 12.81
CA THR A 421 10.34 -32.56 11.87
C THR A 421 9.80 -32.84 10.46
N GLN A 422 9.82 -34.10 10.03
CA GLN A 422 9.25 -34.51 8.74
C GLN A 422 7.74 -34.27 8.68
N GLU A 423 7.00 -34.70 9.72
CA GLU A 423 5.55 -34.51 9.79
C GLU A 423 5.15 -33.03 9.92
N LEU A 424 5.92 -32.23 10.69
CA LEU A 424 5.73 -30.78 10.77
C LEU A 424 5.89 -30.09 9.41
N ARG A 425 6.86 -30.53 8.58
CA ARG A 425 7.06 -30.01 7.23
C ARG A 425 5.90 -30.40 6.29
N ALA A 426 5.42 -31.63 6.36
CA ALA A 426 4.29 -32.10 5.56
C ALA A 426 3.01 -31.31 5.89
N ALA A 427 2.72 -31.09 7.17
CA ALA A 427 1.60 -30.29 7.65
C ALA A 427 1.67 -28.81 7.21
N ARG A 428 2.85 -28.18 7.27
CA ARG A 428 3.05 -26.78 6.80
C ARG A 428 2.83 -26.61 5.30
N ARG A 429 3.33 -27.54 4.48
CA ARG A 429 3.11 -27.53 3.02
C ARG A 429 1.63 -27.62 2.68
N LEU A 430 0.89 -28.45 3.42
CA LEU A 430 -0.54 -28.63 3.21
C LEU A 430 -1.33 -27.35 3.54
N LEU A 431 -1.00 -26.65 4.64
CA LEU A 431 -1.63 -25.38 5.02
C LEU A 431 -1.37 -24.25 4.01
N GLU A 432 -0.15 -24.13 3.49
CA GLU A 432 0.17 -23.09 2.50
C GLU A 432 -0.54 -23.36 1.15
N GLY A 433 -0.61 -24.62 0.73
CA GLY A 433 -1.30 -25.01 -0.51
C GLY A 433 -2.83 -24.86 -0.46
N THR A 434 -3.42 -24.91 0.74
CA THR A 434 -4.88 -24.87 0.92
C THR A 434 -5.43 -23.49 1.28
N ARG A 435 -4.58 -22.53 1.71
CA ARG A 435 -4.96 -21.11 1.92
C ARG A 435 -5.49 -20.39 0.67
N ARG A 436 -5.18 -20.90 -0.53
CA ARG A 436 -5.46 -20.23 -1.81
C ARG A 436 -6.71 -20.75 -2.55
N THR A 437 -7.40 -21.79 -2.04
CA THR A 437 -8.51 -22.44 -2.76
C THR A 437 -9.54 -23.09 -1.81
N GLN A 438 -10.82 -23.14 -2.21
CA GLN A 438 -11.84 -23.86 -1.42
C GLN A 438 -11.54 -25.38 -1.33
N LEU A 439 -11.74 -25.97 -0.15
CA LEU A 439 -11.44 -27.37 0.14
C LEU A 439 -12.54 -28.30 -0.40
N ASN A 440 -12.16 -29.19 -1.33
CA ASN A 440 -13.03 -30.29 -1.76
C ASN A 440 -12.86 -31.53 -0.85
N SER A 441 -13.76 -32.49 -0.99
CA SER A 441 -13.80 -33.74 -0.19
C SER A 441 -12.49 -34.54 -0.24
N ARG A 442 -11.78 -34.52 -1.36
CA ARG A 442 -10.47 -35.19 -1.52
C ARG A 442 -9.39 -34.53 -0.66
N ARG A 443 -9.33 -33.20 -0.64
CA ARG A 443 -8.35 -32.43 0.15
C ARG A 443 -8.65 -32.49 1.64
N LEU A 444 -9.91 -32.56 2.04
CA LEU A 444 -10.31 -32.77 3.44
C LEU A 444 -9.80 -34.12 3.98
N ARG A 445 -9.88 -35.18 3.16
CA ARG A 445 -9.36 -36.51 3.53
C ARG A 445 -7.84 -36.49 3.75
N VAL A 446 -7.11 -35.75 2.92
CA VAL A 446 -5.65 -35.55 3.08
C VAL A 446 -5.34 -34.76 4.36
N LEU A 447 -6.09 -33.68 4.64
CA LEU A 447 -5.96 -32.89 5.87
C LEU A 447 -6.13 -33.72 7.14
N ARG A 448 -7.16 -34.55 7.19
CA ARG A 448 -7.41 -35.47 8.32
C ARG A 448 -6.28 -36.47 8.52
N LYS A 449 -5.80 -37.07 7.42
CA LYS A 449 -4.70 -38.04 7.45
C LYS A 449 -3.42 -37.41 8.00
N THR A 450 -3.02 -36.25 7.46
CA THR A 450 -1.81 -35.54 7.89
C THR A 450 -1.92 -35.05 9.34
N SER A 451 -3.12 -34.65 9.79
CA SER A 451 -3.33 -34.29 11.20
C SER A 451 -3.13 -35.48 12.14
N ALA A 452 -3.64 -36.66 11.77
CA ALA A 452 -3.48 -37.88 12.57
C ALA A 452 -2.01 -38.37 12.60
N GLU A 453 -1.30 -38.28 11.48
CA GLU A 453 0.13 -38.64 11.40
C GLU A 453 0.99 -37.73 12.28
N LEU A 454 0.71 -36.42 12.28
CA LEU A 454 1.40 -35.45 13.14
C LEU A 454 1.09 -35.67 14.63
N GLU A 455 -0.16 -35.94 14.98
CA GLU A 455 -0.58 -36.23 16.36
C GLU A 455 0.08 -37.51 16.92
N ALA A 456 0.21 -38.55 16.09
CA ALA A 456 0.94 -39.76 16.46
C ALA A 456 2.45 -39.50 16.69
N ALA A 457 3.07 -38.66 15.85
CA ALA A 457 4.47 -38.27 16.02
C ALA A 457 4.70 -37.45 17.30
N ILE A 458 3.79 -36.53 17.61
CA ILE A 458 3.81 -35.71 18.84
C ILE A 458 3.65 -36.60 20.08
N THR A 459 2.72 -37.55 20.05
CA THR A 459 2.50 -38.48 21.16
C THR A 459 3.74 -39.33 21.44
N THR A 460 4.41 -39.81 20.38
CA THR A 460 5.65 -40.57 20.50
C THR A 460 6.79 -39.71 21.10
N ALA A 461 6.90 -38.45 20.67
CA ALA A 461 7.87 -37.51 21.20
C ALA A 461 7.66 -37.22 22.70
N ARG A 462 6.41 -37.04 23.14
CA ARG A 462 6.06 -36.89 24.57
C ARG A 462 6.49 -38.09 25.41
N GLN A 463 6.20 -39.30 24.95
CA GLN A 463 6.57 -40.52 25.67
C GLN A 463 8.08 -40.68 25.80
N THR A 464 8.83 -40.30 24.76
CA THR A 464 10.30 -40.34 24.80
C THR A 464 10.86 -39.29 25.78
N ALA A 465 10.32 -38.07 25.76
CA ALA A 465 10.73 -37.01 26.68
C ALA A 465 10.48 -37.39 28.15
N GLN A 466 9.32 -37.99 28.46
CA GLN A 466 8.99 -38.45 29.81
C GLN A 466 9.91 -39.58 30.29
N ARG A 467 10.29 -40.52 29.41
CA ARG A 467 11.26 -41.58 29.76
C ARG A 467 12.64 -41.01 30.09
N ASN A 468 13.11 -40.05 29.29
CA ASN A 468 14.41 -39.42 29.51
C ASN A 468 14.44 -38.59 30.80
N GLN A 469 13.33 -37.91 31.12
CA GLN A 469 13.21 -37.13 32.35
C GLN A 469 13.18 -38.03 33.60
N LYS A 470 12.52 -39.18 33.53
CA LYS A 470 12.54 -40.17 34.62
C LYS A 470 13.96 -40.73 34.85
N ALA A 471 14.67 -41.08 33.78
CA ALA A 471 16.06 -41.57 33.87
C ALA A 471 17.02 -40.53 34.46
N PHE A 472 16.83 -39.24 34.16
CA PHE A 472 17.65 -38.14 34.68
C PHE A 472 17.39 -37.85 36.17
N ASN A 473 16.14 -37.96 36.61
CA ASN A 473 15.79 -37.78 38.02
C ASN A 473 16.34 -38.92 38.90
N ASP A 474 16.40 -40.15 38.39
CA ASP A 474 17.00 -41.29 39.11
C ASP A 474 18.53 -41.16 39.23
N THR A 475 19.22 -40.43 38.35
CA THR A 475 20.68 -40.23 38.39
C THR A 475 21.14 -39.01 39.20
N SER A 476 20.24 -38.07 39.51
CA SER A 476 20.60 -36.79 40.15
C SER A 476 20.62 -36.85 41.69
N HIS A 477 20.24 -37.97 42.30
CA HIS A 477 20.25 -38.15 43.75
C HIS A 477 21.59 -38.59 44.35
N GLU A 478 22.64 -38.79 43.55
CA GLU A 478 23.97 -39.17 44.03
C GLU A 478 25.06 -38.24 43.47
N ARG A 479 25.35 -37.11 44.16
CA ARG A 479 26.73 -36.55 44.38
C ARG A 479 26.72 -35.13 44.99
N PRO A 480 27.61 -34.80 45.95
CA PRO A 480 27.74 -33.45 46.52
C PRO A 480 28.78 -32.56 45.81
N ALA A 481 28.67 -31.24 46.03
CA ALA A 481 29.25 -30.13 45.28
C ALA A 481 30.59 -29.58 45.82
N GLU A 482 31.46 -29.08 44.92
CA GLU A 482 32.60 -28.19 45.21
C GLU A 482 32.62 -26.99 44.22
N GLU A 483 32.97 -25.79 44.69
CA GLU A 483 32.99 -24.51 43.96
C GLU A 483 34.37 -24.14 43.36
N PRO A 484 34.46 -23.42 42.20
CA PRO A 484 35.75 -22.97 41.63
C PRO A 484 36.07 -21.47 41.82
N LYS A 485 37.38 -21.18 41.92
CA LYS A 485 38.01 -19.92 42.37
C LYS A 485 38.26 -18.86 41.27
N GLU A 486 38.27 -17.61 41.74
CA GLU A 486 38.27 -16.28 41.10
C GLU A 486 39.44 -15.86 40.17
N ARG A 487 40.29 -16.78 39.71
CA ARG A 487 41.49 -16.44 38.91
C ARG A 487 41.25 -16.26 37.40
N ASP A 488 40.20 -16.84 36.85
CA ASP A 488 39.88 -16.76 35.40
C ASP A 488 39.28 -15.43 34.94
N ARG A 489 38.80 -14.62 35.89
CA ARG A 489 38.06 -13.38 35.57
C ARG A 489 38.97 -12.23 35.12
N ARG A 490 40.26 -12.26 35.52
CA ARG A 490 41.22 -11.19 35.17
C ARG A 490 41.84 -11.31 33.78
N GLN A 491 41.91 -12.51 33.20
CA GLN A 491 42.48 -12.68 31.85
C GLN A 491 41.53 -12.31 30.71
N ARG A 492 40.20 -12.31 30.93
CA ARG A 492 39.21 -11.89 29.92
C ARG A 492 39.13 -10.38 29.70
N ASN A 493 39.44 -9.58 30.71
CA ASN A 493 39.26 -8.13 30.63
C ASN A 493 40.36 -7.42 29.83
N THR A 494 41.57 -7.98 29.74
CA THR A 494 42.67 -7.37 28.99
C THR A 494 42.56 -7.55 27.46
N GLN A 495 41.61 -8.35 26.98
CA GLN A 495 41.42 -8.64 25.55
C GLN A 495 40.32 -7.78 24.89
N LEU A 496 39.60 -6.95 25.66
CA LEU A 496 38.44 -6.18 25.18
C LEU A 496 38.73 -4.71 24.82
N ASP A 497 39.94 -4.20 25.08
CA ASP A 497 40.31 -2.78 24.85
C ASP A 497 40.93 -2.46 23.49
N LYS A 498 40.70 -3.27 22.45
CA LYS A 498 40.98 -2.86 21.05
C LYS A 498 39.70 -2.35 20.39
N ALA A 499 39.44 -1.06 20.58
CA ALA A 499 38.36 -0.30 19.94
C ALA A 499 38.39 -0.44 18.41
N LYS A 500 37.32 -1.04 17.85
CA LYS A 500 37.09 -1.16 16.41
C LYS A 500 36.33 0.09 15.94
N LYS A 501 36.96 0.93 15.11
CA LYS A 501 36.30 2.04 14.40
C LYS A 501 35.02 1.54 13.71
N PRO A 502 33.93 2.33 13.64
CA PRO A 502 32.73 1.95 12.91
C PRO A 502 33.08 1.77 11.42
N ALA A 503 32.84 0.56 10.90
CA ALA A 503 33.15 0.22 9.52
C ALA A 503 32.15 0.92 8.57
N VAL A 504 32.65 1.85 7.76
CA VAL A 504 31.96 2.36 6.57
C VAL A 504 31.77 1.18 5.61
N PRO A 505 30.59 0.99 5.01
CA PRO A 505 30.36 -0.11 4.07
C PRO A 505 31.25 0.06 2.83
N ALA A 506 31.85 -1.02 2.36
CA ALA A 506 32.64 -0.98 1.13
C ALA A 506 31.73 -0.66 -0.07
N PRO A 507 32.13 0.22 -1.02
CA PRO A 507 31.31 0.59 -2.18
C PRO A 507 30.82 -0.62 -2.99
N ASP A 508 31.66 -1.64 -3.18
CA ASP A 508 31.29 -2.84 -3.95
C ASP A 508 30.18 -3.65 -3.27
N GLU A 509 30.19 -3.76 -1.95
CA GLU A 509 29.14 -4.44 -1.19
C GLU A 509 27.81 -3.70 -1.32
N LEU A 510 27.85 -2.38 -1.24
CA LEU A 510 26.68 -1.53 -1.41
C LEU A 510 26.11 -1.62 -2.83
N ARG A 511 26.98 -1.64 -3.85
CA ARG A 511 26.59 -1.83 -5.25
C ARG A 511 25.88 -3.16 -5.46
N GLN A 512 26.41 -4.26 -4.93
CA GLN A 512 25.79 -5.59 -5.05
C GLN A 512 24.41 -5.65 -4.37
N GLN A 513 24.23 -4.99 -3.23
CA GLN A 513 22.93 -4.90 -2.57
C GLN A 513 21.90 -4.16 -3.44
N LEU A 514 22.30 -3.07 -4.08
CA LEU A 514 21.39 -2.31 -4.96
C LEU A 514 21.08 -3.07 -6.25
N ILE A 515 22.01 -3.88 -6.77
CA ILE A 515 21.72 -4.82 -7.87
C ILE A 515 20.68 -5.86 -7.45
N ALA A 516 20.78 -6.42 -6.24
CA ALA A 516 19.78 -7.37 -5.73
C ALA A 516 18.39 -6.71 -5.56
N VAL A 517 18.36 -5.46 -5.11
CA VAL A 517 17.13 -4.64 -5.03
C VAL A 517 16.54 -4.40 -6.43
N ALA A 518 17.39 -4.13 -7.42
CA ALA A 518 17.00 -3.95 -8.82
C ALA A 518 16.41 -5.24 -9.42
N GLN A 519 17.05 -6.39 -9.18
CA GLN A 519 16.61 -7.73 -9.59
C GLN A 519 15.25 -8.10 -9.00
N ALA A 520 15.00 -7.70 -7.74
CA ALA A 520 13.72 -7.89 -7.07
C ALA A 520 12.62 -6.91 -7.53
N ALA A 521 12.91 -6.03 -8.50
CA ALA A 521 12.01 -4.98 -8.99
C ALA A 521 11.44 -4.11 -7.85
N SER A 522 12.30 -3.77 -6.87
CA SER A 522 11.93 -3.08 -5.64
C SER A 522 12.81 -1.85 -5.40
N THR A 523 12.44 -1.03 -4.42
CA THR A 523 13.28 0.06 -3.93
C THR A 523 13.59 -0.14 -2.44
N THR A 524 14.60 0.55 -1.92
CA THR A 524 15.07 0.36 -0.55
C THR A 524 15.33 1.69 0.16
N HIS A 525 15.38 1.66 1.49
CA HIS A 525 15.80 2.80 2.29
C HIS A 525 17.27 2.67 2.67
N TRP A 526 17.97 3.82 2.79
CA TRP A 526 19.38 3.84 3.22
C TRP A 526 19.64 3.04 4.51
N LEU A 527 18.70 3.07 5.45
CA LEU A 527 18.80 2.37 6.74
C LEU A 527 18.81 0.83 6.63
N LEU A 528 18.40 0.29 5.47
CA LEU A 528 18.35 -1.14 5.20
C LEU A 528 19.61 -1.63 4.46
N LEU A 529 20.46 -0.71 4.00
CA LEU A 529 21.72 -1.02 3.33
C LEU A 529 22.82 -1.29 4.38
N SER A 530 23.79 -2.14 4.02
CA SER A 530 24.96 -2.40 4.86
C SER A 530 25.61 -1.09 5.31
N GLY A 531 25.89 -0.95 6.60
CA GLY A 531 26.55 0.23 7.16
C GLY A 531 25.71 1.52 7.17
N GLY A 532 24.40 1.46 6.87
CA GLY A 532 23.55 2.65 6.75
C GLY A 532 23.24 3.40 8.05
N LYS A 533 23.59 2.85 9.22
CA LYS A 533 23.38 3.48 10.53
C LYS A 533 24.56 4.41 10.86
N ASN A 534 24.26 5.66 11.20
CA ASN A 534 25.22 6.72 11.55
C ASN A 534 26.15 7.19 10.41
N THR A 535 25.81 6.89 9.15
CA THR A 535 26.48 7.53 8.00
C THR A 535 25.98 8.96 7.86
N ALA A 536 26.88 9.94 7.96
CA ALA A 536 26.57 11.35 7.70
C ALA A 536 26.17 11.55 6.22
N GLN A 537 25.33 12.55 5.93
CA GLN A 537 24.69 12.72 4.61
C GLN A 537 25.70 12.89 3.47
N ASP A 538 26.80 13.60 3.72
CA ASP A 538 27.96 13.77 2.85
C ASP A 538 28.65 12.44 2.52
N VAL A 539 28.79 11.56 3.50
CA VAL A 539 29.34 10.22 3.30
C VAL A 539 28.37 9.34 2.50
N ARG A 540 27.04 9.50 2.68
CA ARG A 540 26.04 8.79 1.85
C ARG A 540 26.08 9.23 0.40
N LEU A 541 26.17 10.54 0.17
CA LEU A 541 26.36 11.12 -1.17
C LEU A 541 27.61 10.53 -1.80
N THR A 542 28.75 10.58 -1.09
CA THR A 542 30.03 10.06 -1.58
C THR A 542 29.93 8.58 -1.96
N LEU A 543 29.36 7.74 -1.10
CA LEU A 543 29.18 6.31 -1.37
C LEU A 543 28.23 6.06 -2.55
N LEU A 544 27.08 6.73 -2.60
CA LEU A 544 26.13 6.58 -3.71
C LEU A 544 26.68 7.10 -5.03
N THR A 545 27.56 8.10 -5.03
CA THR A 545 28.25 8.56 -6.24
C THR A 545 29.38 7.60 -6.66
N GLN A 546 30.06 6.96 -5.71
CA GLN A 546 31.14 5.99 -5.98
C GLN A 546 30.65 4.66 -6.56
N ILE A 547 29.46 4.20 -6.17
CA ILE A 547 28.91 2.95 -6.68
C ILE A 547 28.43 3.04 -8.12
N GLU A 548 28.30 4.23 -8.71
CA GLU A 548 27.80 4.37 -10.07
C GLU A 548 28.87 3.95 -11.07
N ASP A 549 28.46 3.21 -12.10
CA ASP A 549 29.39 2.73 -13.11
C ASP A 549 29.79 3.88 -14.03
N ARG A 550 31.00 4.42 -13.82
CA ARG A 550 31.55 5.50 -14.66
C ARG A 550 32.09 5.00 -16.01
N SER A 551 32.19 3.69 -16.19
CA SER A 551 32.81 3.07 -17.37
C SER A 551 31.82 2.87 -18.52
N GLY A 552 30.53 2.67 -18.21
CA GLY A 552 29.45 2.55 -19.17
C GLY A 552 28.75 3.88 -19.40
N SER A 553 28.84 4.45 -20.61
CA SER A 553 28.23 5.76 -20.91
C SER A 553 26.72 5.82 -20.69
N ASP A 554 26.05 4.66 -20.73
CA ASP A 554 24.60 4.52 -20.59
C ASP A 554 24.17 3.63 -19.40
N ALA A 555 25.03 3.36 -18.41
CA ALA A 555 24.64 2.53 -17.26
C ALA A 555 23.51 3.17 -16.40
N PRO A 556 22.55 2.40 -15.87
CA PRO A 556 21.49 2.94 -15.02
C PRO A 556 22.02 3.45 -13.68
N LEU A 557 21.38 4.48 -13.11
CA LEU A 557 21.76 4.99 -11.79
C LEU A 557 21.18 4.10 -10.67
N LEU A 558 22.04 3.34 -9.99
CA LEU A 558 21.64 2.48 -8.87
C LEU A 558 21.19 3.28 -7.65
N SER A 559 21.73 4.48 -7.46
CA SER A 559 21.30 5.41 -6.41
C SER A 559 19.82 5.79 -6.49
N SER A 560 19.19 5.67 -7.68
CA SER A 560 17.75 5.90 -7.86
C SER A 560 16.87 4.91 -7.08
N LEU A 561 17.41 3.73 -6.74
CA LEU A 561 16.70 2.70 -5.96
C LEU A 561 16.63 3.03 -4.46
N VAL A 562 17.37 4.03 -4.00
CA VAL A 562 17.34 4.50 -2.62
C VAL A 562 16.27 5.58 -2.45
N VAL A 563 15.30 5.33 -1.58
CA VAL A 563 14.16 6.21 -1.35
C VAL A 563 14.32 6.98 -0.05
N ALA A 564 13.99 8.28 -0.07
CA ALA A 564 13.90 9.08 1.13
C ALA A 564 12.69 8.64 2.01
N PRO A 565 12.67 8.95 3.31
CA PRO A 565 11.54 8.62 4.18
C PRO A 565 10.17 9.16 3.69
N GLY A 566 10.17 10.20 2.85
CA GLY A 566 8.95 10.75 2.23
C GLY A 566 8.51 10.07 0.93
N GLY A 567 9.14 8.96 0.51
CA GLY A 567 8.76 8.21 -0.69
C GLY A 567 9.30 8.76 -2.02
N GLY A 568 10.10 9.83 -1.99
CA GLY A 568 10.74 10.44 -3.16
C GLY A 568 12.26 10.19 -3.25
N PRO A 569 12.95 10.85 -4.18
CA PRO A 569 14.41 10.76 -4.29
C PRO A 569 15.09 11.21 -3.00
N VAL A 570 16.30 10.68 -2.73
CA VAL A 570 17.12 11.20 -1.63
C VAL A 570 17.36 12.71 -1.81
N PRO A 571 17.42 13.51 -0.72
CA PRO A 571 17.52 14.98 -0.82
C PRO A 571 18.68 15.49 -1.68
N PHE A 572 19.77 14.71 -1.74
CA PHE A 572 20.99 14.99 -2.47
C PHE A 572 21.06 14.29 -3.84
N PHE A 573 19.95 13.78 -4.39
CA PHE A 573 19.94 13.12 -5.70
C PHE A 573 20.36 14.07 -6.83
N ARG A 574 20.06 15.38 -6.73
CA ARG A 574 20.57 16.41 -7.65
C ARG A 574 22.09 16.55 -7.59
N GLU A 575 22.69 16.34 -6.43
CA GLU A 575 24.15 16.38 -6.24
C GLU A 575 24.80 15.16 -6.89
N ILE A 576 24.20 13.97 -6.75
CA ILE A 576 24.64 12.75 -7.46
C ILE A 576 24.64 12.97 -8.98
N LEU A 577 23.55 13.51 -9.55
CA LEU A 577 23.49 13.83 -10.98
C LEU A 577 24.63 14.78 -11.41
N ARG A 578 24.89 15.82 -10.60
CA ARG A 578 25.97 16.78 -10.85
C ARG A 578 27.34 16.12 -10.83
N ASP A 579 27.63 15.30 -9.83
CA ASP A 579 28.93 14.64 -9.66
C ASP A 579 29.23 13.59 -10.75
N LEU A 580 28.20 13.15 -11.47
CA LEU A 580 28.28 12.26 -12.63
C LEU A 580 28.32 13.01 -13.96
N GLY A 581 28.32 14.34 -13.96
CA GLY A 581 28.30 15.17 -15.17
C GLY A 581 26.97 15.14 -15.94
N LEU A 582 25.87 14.81 -15.26
CA LEU A 582 24.52 14.80 -15.83
C LEU A 582 23.83 16.15 -15.60
N ALA A 583 22.95 16.53 -16.52
CA ALA A 583 22.16 17.76 -16.40
C ALA A 583 21.27 17.73 -15.16
N VAL A 584 21.35 18.76 -14.31
CA VAL A 584 20.58 18.81 -13.06
C VAL A 584 19.22 19.47 -13.32
N PRO A 585 18.08 18.79 -13.04
CA PRO A 585 16.75 19.35 -13.24
C PRO A 585 16.43 20.47 -12.24
N ARG A 586 15.88 21.57 -12.75
CA ARG A 586 15.53 22.78 -11.96
C ARG A 586 14.24 22.64 -11.16
N SER A 587 13.27 21.84 -11.61
CA SER A 587 12.01 21.60 -10.91
C SER A 587 12.01 20.25 -10.19
N ASP A 588 11.20 20.14 -9.12
CA ASP A 588 11.02 18.87 -8.40
C ASP A 588 10.25 17.84 -9.24
N GLU A 589 9.34 18.29 -10.09
CA GLU A 589 8.62 17.41 -11.03
C GLU A 589 9.57 16.76 -12.04
N ALA A 590 10.49 17.53 -12.62
CA ALA A 590 11.50 16.99 -13.53
C ALA A 590 12.48 16.05 -12.81
N LEU A 591 12.85 16.37 -11.56
CA LEU A 591 13.66 15.49 -10.72
C LEU A 591 12.97 14.14 -10.49
N GLN A 592 11.68 14.14 -10.17
CA GLN A 592 10.92 12.90 -9.99
C GLN A 592 10.81 12.08 -11.27
N ARG A 593 10.56 12.71 -12.42
CA ARG A 593 10.52 12.03 -13.73
C ARG A 593 11.87 11.36 -14.07
N ILE A 594 12.98 12.07 -13.87
CA ILE A 594 14.33 11.53 -14.09
C ILE A 594 14.62 10.40 -13.11
N TRP A 595 14.30 10.59 -11.83
CA TRP A 595 14.51 9.58 -10.79
C TRP A 595 13.73 8.28 -11.07
N HIS A 596 12.45 8.37 -11.43
CA HIS A 596 11.65 7.20 -11.82
C HIS A 596 12.17 6.54 -13.09
N ARG A 597 12.62 7.31 -14.09
CA ARG A 597 13.23 6.74 -15.28
C ARG A 597 14.48 5.94 -14.95
N GLU A 598 15.34 6.42 -14.05
CA GLU A 598 16.54 5.69 -13.65
C GLU A 598 16.23 4.41 -12.86
N GLN A 599 15.13 4.39 -12.09
CA GLN A 599 14.63 3.15 -11.47
C GLN A 599 14.21 2.13 -12.53
N GLU A 600 13.41 2.55 -13.51
CA GLU A 600 13.01 1.68 -14.64
C GLU A 600 14.23 1.14 -15.39
N ARG A 601 15.23 2.00 -15.63
CA ARG A 601 16.49 1.61 -16.27
C ARG A 601 17.25 0.58 -15.45
N ALA A 602 17.36 0.77 -14.13
CA ALA A 602 17.99 -0.19 -13.23
C ALA A 602 17.25 -1.54 -13.22
N HIS A 603 15.91 -1.52 -13.13
CA HIS A 603 15.08 -2.72 -13.18
C HIS A 603 15.10 -3.45 -14.53
N ALA A 604 15.30 -2.72 -15.63
CA ALA A 604 15.43 -3.32 -16.95
C ALA A 604 16.81 -3.99 -17.12
N ALA A 605 17.87 -3.26 -16.77
CA ALA A 605 19.26 -3.71 -16.91
C ALA A 605 19.57 -4.95 -16.07
N TYR A 606 19.04 -5.03 -14.86
CA TYR A 606 19.30 -6.14 -13.92
C TYR A 606 18.16 -7.16 -13.83
N ALA A 607 17.17 -7.14 -14.73
CA ALA A 607 16.15 -8.19 -14.79
C ALA A 607 16.74 -9.56 -15.15
N SER A 608 16.03 -10.64 -14.81
CA SER A 608 16.34 -12.00 -15.27
C SER A 608 15.12 -12.59 -16.00
N PRO A 609 15.14 -12.66 -17.35
CA PRO A 609 16.21 -12.19 -18.24
C PRO A 609 16.28 -10.65 -18.33
N PRO A 610 17.44 -10.07 -18.72
CA PRO A 610 17.58 -8.63 -18.92
C PRO A 610 16.57 -8.12 -19.95
N ARG A 611 16.02 -6.93 -19.70
CA ARG A 611 15.03 -6.28 -20.58
C ARG A 611 15.67 -5.09 -21.28
N VAL A 612 15.09 -4.68 -22.41
CA VAL A 612 15.51 -3.47 -23.13
C VAL A 612 15.41 -2.27 -22.17
N MET A 613 16.54 -1.60 -21.97
CA MET A 613 16.63 -0.46 -21.08
C MET A 613 16.02 0.78 -21.75
N PRO A 614 15.07 1.48 -21.10
CA PRO A 614 14.50 2.70 -21.67
C PRO A 614 15.54 3.82 -21.78
N PRO A 615 15.35 4.78 -22.70
CA PRO A 615 16.31 5.86 -22.91
C PRO A 615 16.42 6.75 -21.66
N ARG A 616 17.61 7.31 -21.47
CA ARG A 616 17.89 8.24 -20.38
C ARG A 616 17.13 9.54 -20.62
N LEU A 617 16.43 10.05 -19.60
CA LEU A 617 15.77 11.37 -19.69
C LEU A 617 16.69 12.54 -19.36
N VAL A 618 17.84 12.27 -18.74
CA VAL A 618 18.82 13.28 -18.35
C VAL A 618 20.04 13.24 -19.28
N PRO A 619 20.28 14.26 -20.12
CA PRO A 619 21.47 14.32 -20.96
C PRO A 619 22.73 14.58 -20.12
N ARG A 620 23.90 14.26 -20.67
CA ARG A 620 25.18 14.73 -20.11
C ARG A 620 25.31 16.24 -20.32
N GLN A 621 25.94 16.92 -19.38
CA GLN A 621 26.32 18.32 -19.60
C GLN A 621 27.26 18.38 -20.81
N ALA A 622 26.97 19.28 -21.75
CA ALA A 622 27.90 19.56 -22.83
C ALA A 622 29.23 20.02 -22.21
N SER A 623 30.34 19.40 -22.59
CA SER A 623 31.65 19.92 -22.26
C SER A 623 31.76 21.32 -22.85
N THR A 624 31.73 22.34 -21.99
CA THR A 624 32.33 23.62 -22.32
C THR A 624 33.84 23.42 -22.31
N ASP A 625 34.36 22.77 -23.36
CA ASP A 625 35.74 22.98 -23.76
C ASP A 625 35.77 24.36 -24.43
N PRO A 626 36.49 25.35 -23.88
CA PRO A 626 36.86 26.50 -24.68
C PRO A 626 37.82 25.96 -25.74
N ALA A 627 37.35 25.91 -26.99
CA ALA A 627 38.22 25.69 -28.12
C ALA A 627 39.40 26.66 -28.02
N HIS A 628 40.60 26.11 -27.92
CA HIS A 628 41.82 26.77 -28.33
C HIS A 628 41.66 27.16 -29.80
N GLU A 629 41.17 28.37 -30.05
CA GLU A 629 41.60 29.12 -31.23
C GLU A 629 43.00 29.63 -30.93
N SER A 630 43.99 28.94 -31.50
CA SER A 630 45.32 29.49 -31.69
C SER A 630 45.86 28.93 -33.01
N THR A 631 45.88 29.84 -34.00
CA THR A 631 46.53 29.82 -35.32
C THR A 631 46.04 28.85 -36.38
#